data_AF-A0A177YAQ6-F1
#
_entry.id   AF-A0A177YAQ6-F1
#
_cell.length_a   1.000
_cell.length_b   1.000
_cell.length_c   1.000
_cell.angle_alpha   90.00
_cell.angle_beta   90.00
_cell.angle_gamma   90.00
#
_symmetry.space_group_name_H-M   'P 1'
#
loop_
_entity.id
_entity.type
_entity.pdbx_description
1 polymer ?
#
loop_
_entity_poly.entity_id
_entity_poly.type
_entity_poly.pdbx_seq_one_letter_code
_entity_poly.pdbx_strand_id
1 'polypeptide(L)'
;MSVLQEHELADAVAAAALSAAGVVALNGGEFGEIATYLPGRKVVGVRIHADGCDVHITAEYPSDVHAVARGVVGAVQPLITVPVSVTVEDVRFPGDKS
;
A
#
# COMPACT_ATOMS: atom_id res chain seq x y z
N MET A 1 10.32 8.69 -15.61
CA MET A 1 8.94 8.43 -16.07
C MET A 1 8.24 9.77 -16.25
N SER A 2 7.20 9.86 -17.08
CA SER A 2 6.30 11.01 -17.04
C SER A 2 5.48 10.98 -15.75
N VAL A 3 5.14 12.15 -15.21
CA VAL A 3 4.29 12.28 -14.02
C VAL A 3 2.97 11.50 -14.14
N LEU A 4 2.36 11.46 -15.34
CA LEU A 4 1.13 10.68 -15.56
C LEU A 4 1.37 9.17 -15.43
N GLN A 5 2.54 8.68 -15.84
CA GLN A 5 2.91 7.26 -15.71
C GLN A 5 3.17 6.88 -14.25
N GLU A 6 3.68 7.80 -13.44
CA GLU A 6 3.87 7.59 -11.99
C GLU A 6 2.53 7.50 -11.25
N HIS A 7 1.54 8.30 -11.65
CA HIS A 7 0.19 8.21 -11.11
C HIS A 7 -0.49 6.88 -11.41
N GLU A 8 -0.48 6.48 -12.69
CA GLU A 8 -1.08 5.21 -13.12
C GLU A 8 -0.44 4.03 -12.42
N LEU A 9 0.88 4.08 -12.22
CA LEU A 9 1.60 3.05 -11.46
C LEU A 9 1.22 3.06 -9.98
N ALA A 10 1.19 4.22 -9.32
CA ALA A 10 0.80 4.32 -7.92
C ALA A 10 -0.64 3.83 -7.68
N ASP A 11 -1.56 4.16 -8.57
CA ASP A 11 -2.95 3.69 -8.54
C ASP A 11 -3.04 2.16 -8.75
N ALA A 12 -2.25 1.60 -9.67
CA ALA A 12 -2.17 0.15 -9.88
C ALA A 12 -1.60 -0.59 -8.66
N VAL A 13 -0.56 -0.06 -8.02
CA VAL A 13 0.02 -0.61 -6.80
C VAL A 13 -0.98 -0.59 -5.65
N ALA A 14 -1.69 0.54 -5.46
CA ALA A 14 -2.72 0.67 -4.44
C ALA A 14 -3.85 -0.36 -4.65
N ALA A 15 -4.32 -0.52 -5.89
CA ALA A 15 -5.35 -1.49 -6.22
C ALA A 15 -4.88 -2.94 -5.97
N ALA A 16 -3.64 -3.27 -6.37
CA ALA A 16 -3.07 -4.59 -6.12
C ALA A 16 -2.95 -4.90 -4.62
N ALA A 17 -2.48 -3.94 -3.82
CA ALA A 17 -2.38 -4.10 -2.37
C ALA A 17 -3.75 -4.32 -1.71
N LEU A 18 -4.78 -3.56 -2.09
CA LEU A 18 -6.14 -3.73 -1.60
C LEU A 18 -6.80 -5.06 -2.02
N SER A 19 -6.33 -5.67 -3.11
CA SER A 19 -6.82 -6.97 -3.56
C SER A 19 -6.21 -8.17 -2.80
N ALA A 20 -5.15 -7.93 -2.03
CA ALA A 20 -4.50 -8.99 -1.26
C ALA A 20 -5.39 -9.44 -0.09
N ALA A 21 -5.49 -10.76 0.11
CA ALA A 21 -6.31 -11.33 1.16
C ALA A 21 -5.89 -10.83 2.55
N GLY A 22 -6.87 -10.39 3.34
CA GLY A 22 -6.67 -9.88 4.70
C GLY A 22 -6.30 -8.40 4.78
N VAL A 23 -6.23 -7.66 3.67
CA VAL A 23 -6.09 -6.20 3.65
C VAL A 23 -7.48 -5.56 3.65
N VAL A 24 -7.73 -4.61 4.57
CA VAL A 24 -9.02 -3.91 4.68
C VAL A 24 -8.94 -2.44 4.30
N ALA A 25 -7.75 -1.85 4.36
CA ALA A 25 -7.50 -0.47 3.96
C ALA A 25 -6.00 -0.23 3.67
N LEU A 26 -5.72 0.84 2.92
CA LEU A 26 -4.40 1.46 2.88
C LEU A 26 -4.36 2.58 3.92
N ASN A 27 -3.26 2.69 4.64
CA ASN A 27 -3.05 3.70 5.66
C ASN A 27 -1.91 4.64 5.24
N GLY A 28 -2.08 5.95 5.36
CA GLY A 28 -1.06 6.94 5.02
C GLY A 28 0.04 7.12 6.08
N GLY A 29 -0.01 6.35 7.16
CA GLY A 29 0.76 6.56 8.39
C GLY A 29 0.16 7.65 9.28
N GLU A 30 0.61 7.74 10.55
CA GLU A 30 0.06 8.60 11.62
C GLU A 30 0.05 10.11 11.29
N PHE A 31 0.87 10.56 10.33
CA PHE A 31 0.94 11.95 9.87
C PHE A 31 0.57 12.13 8.38
N GLY A 32 0.11 11.08 7.70
CA GLY A 32 -0.04 11.09 6.24
C GLY A 32 1.29 11.27 5.50
N GLU A 33 2.42 10.98 6.14
CA GLU A 33 3.76 11.17 5.60
C GLU A 33 4.14 10.14 4.52
N ILE A 34 3.33 9.08 4.36
CA ILE A 34 3.51 8.08 3.31
C ILE A 34 2.47 8.30 2.24
N ALA A 35 2.87 9.17 1.34
CA ALA A 35 2.20 9.38 0.09
C ALA A 35 3.20 9.70 -1.01
N THR A 36 2.91 9.18 -2.19
CA THR A 36 3.49 9.74 -3.41
C THR A 36 2.85 11.10 -3.63
N TYR A 37 3.63 12.17 -3.49
CA TYR A 37 3.20 13.53 -3.81
C TYR A 37 3.22 13.71 -5.32
N LEU A 38 2.05 13.90 -5.90
CA LEU A 38 1.88 14.12 -7.32
C LEU A 38 1.22 15.49 -7.55
N PRO A 39 1.35 16.14 -8.72
CA PRO A 39 0.70 17.43 -8.98
C PRO A 39 -0.82 17.35 -8.80
N GLY A 40 -1.30 17.86 -7.66
CA GLY A 40 -2.73 17.98 -7.34
C GLY A 40 -3.38 16.77 -6.66
N ARG A 41 -2.67 15.67 -6.38
CA ARG A 41 -3.25 14.52 -5.66
C ARG A 41 -2.26 13.72 -4.82
N LYS A 42 -2.80 13.05 -3.80
CA LYS A 42 -2.09 12.22 -2.82
C LYS A 42 -2.61 10.79 -2.92
N VAL A 43 -1.74 9.81 -3.19
CA VAL A 43 -2.11 8.38 -3.05
C VAL A 43 -1.75 7.96 -1.63
N VAL A 44 -2.76 7.62 -0.83
CA VAL A 44 -2.60 7.26 0.58
C VAL A 44 -1.99 5.87 0.70
N GLY A 45 -0.92 5.74 1.48
CA GLY A 45 -0.32 4.45 1.84
C GLY A 45 0.55 3.81 0.77
N VAL A 46 0.82 4.49 -0.34
CA VAL A 46 1.78 4.07 -1.37
C VAL A 46 2.78 5.18 -1.64
N ARG A 47 4.06 4.89 -1.45
CA ARG A 47 5.18 5.76 -1.81
C ARG A 47 6.10 5.04 -2.77
N ILE A 48 6.24 5.55 -3.99
CA ILE A 48 7.21 5.04 -4.98
C ILE A 48 8.34 6.06 -5.12
N HIS A 49 9.58 5.58 -5.08
CA HIS A 49 10.78 6.37 -5.30
C HIS A 49 11.80 5.57 -6.12
N ALA A 50 12.92 6.19 -6.46
CA ALA A 50 13.92 5.59 -7.36
C ALA A 50 14.43 4.21 -6.92
N ASP A 51 14.46 3.97 -5.61
CA ASP A 51 15.11 2.80 -5.01
C ASP A 51 14.13 1.87 -4.27
N GLY A 52 12.83 2.15 -4.29
CA GLY A 52 11.87 1.37 -3.51
C GLY A 52 10.41 1.77 -3.66
N CYS A 53 9.56 0.92 -3.11
CA CYS A 53 8.13 1.13 -2.96
C CYS A 53 7.68 0.73 -1.57
N ASP A 54 7.14 1.69 -0.82
CA ASP A 54 6.55 1.44 0.48
C ASP A 54 5.03 1.35 0.36
N VAL A 55 4.46 0.32 0.98
CA VAL A 55 3.01 0.09 1.04
C VAL A 55 2.59 -0.07 2.50
N HIS A 56 1.65 0.75 2.94
CA HIS A 56 1.19 0.81 4.33
C HIS A 56 -0.27 0.38 4.39
N ILE A 57 -0.56 -0.65 5.19
CA ILE A 57 -1.85 -1.34 5.18
C ILE A 57 -2.45 -1.44 6.58
N THR A 58 -3.76 -1.64 6.62
CA THR A 58 -4.48 -2.18 7.78
C THR A 58 -4.92 -3.60 7.45
N ALA A 59 -4.64 -4.54 8.35
CA ALA A 59 -5.05 -5.93 8.22
C ALA A 59 -6.38 -6.21 8.94
N GLU A 60 -7.10 -7.25 8.52
CA GLU A 60 -8.29 -7.74 9.24
C GLU A 60 -7.91 -8.69 10.38
N TYR A 61 -8.62 -8.65 11.52
CA TYR A 61 -8.53 -9.67 12.56
C TYR A 61 -9.52 -10.82 12.30
N PRO A 62 -9.13 -12.10 12.52
CA PRO A 62 -7.80 -12.55 12.87
C PRO A 62 -6.89 -12.55 11.64
N SER A 63 -5.63 -12.15 11.80
CA SER A 63 -4.63 -12.20 10.73
C SER A 63 -3.30 -12.81 11.18
N ASP A 64 -2.68 -13.55 10.26
CA ASP A 64 -1.23 -13.67 10.22
C ASP A 64 -0.69 -12.46 9.45
N VAL A 65 -0.31 -11.42 10.19
CA VAL A 65 0.19 -10.15 9.64
C VAL A 65 1.38 -10.33 8.71
N HIS A 66 2.23 -11.34 8.95
CA HIS A 66 3.35 -11.63 8.07
C HIS A 66 2.89 -12.28 6.76
N ALA A 67 1.90 -13.16 6.80
CA ALA A 67 1.31 -13.73 5.59
C ALA A 67 0.59 -12.67 4.75
N VAL A 68 -0.16 -11.76 5.38
CA VAL A 68 -0.80 -10.63 4.69
C VAL A 68 0.24 -9.75 4.01
N ALA A 69 1.29 -9.33 4.72
CA ALA A 69 2.35 -8.51 4.16
C ALA A 69 3.06 -9.18 2.97
N ARG A 70 3.38 -10.49 3.07
CA ARG A 70 3.94 -11.26 1.95
C ARG A 70 2.98 -11.34 0.76
N GLY A 71 1.68 -11.47 1.02
CA GLY A 71 0.64 -11.44 0.00
C GLY A 71 0.63 -10.13 -0.78
N VAL A 72 0.73 -8.99 -0.08
CA VAL A 72 0.85 -7.67 -0.70
C VAL A 72 2.12 -7.56 -1.53
N VAL A 73 3.28 -7.99 -1.01
CA VAL A 73 4.53 -8.02 -1.81
C VAL A 73 4.31 -8.81 -3.09
N GLY A 74 3.74 -10.02 -3.00
CA GLY A 74 3.47 -10.87 -4.16
C GLY A 74 2.53 -10.25 -5.19
N ALA A 75 1.54 -9.47 -4.75
CA ALA A 75 0.60 -8.78 -5.62
C ALA A 75 1.21 -7.54 -6.30
N VAL A 76 2.11 -6.84 -5.61
CA VAL A 76 2.71 -5.57 -6.08
C VAL A 76 3.96 -5.80 -6.94
N GLN A 77 4.79 -6.79 -6.60
CA GLN A 77 6.06 -7.07 -7.29
C GLN A 77 5.94 -7.20 -8.82
N PRO A 78 4.87 -7.76 -9.42
CA PRO A 78 4.73 -7.82 -10.88
C PRO A 78 4.58 -6.46 -11.56
N LEU A 79 4.18 -5.42 -10.82
CA LEU A 79 3.94 -4.08 -11.35
C LEU A 79 5.19 -3.19 -11.29
N ILE A 80 6.19 -3.56 -10.49
CA ILE A 80 7.30 -2.68 -10.17
C ILE A 80 8.64 -3.42 -10.06
N THR A 81 9.71 -2.78 -10.53
CA THR A 81 11.05 -3.38 -10.59
C THR A 81 11.93 -3.08 -9.37
N VAL A 82 11.51 -2.17 -8.49
CA VAL A 82 12.24 -1.83 -7.26
C VAL A 82 11.76 -2.69 -6.09
N PRO A 83 12.56 -2.82 -5.01
CA PRO A 83 12.15 -3.54 -3.81
C PRO A 83 10.84 -2.99 -3.22
N VAL A 84 9.98 -3.89 -2.74
CA VAL A 84 8.72 -3.54 -2.08
C VAL A 84 8.85 -3.80 -0.58
N SER A 85 8.55 -2.78 0.23
CA SER A 85 8.42 -2.87 1.67
C SER A 85 6.96 -2.72 2.06
N VAL A 86 6.48 -3.57 2.99
CA VAL A 86 5.10 -3.53 3.46
C VAL A 86 5.08 -3.36 4.98
N THR A 87 4.37 -2.33 5.43
CA THR A 87 4.16 -2.04 6.85
C THR A 87 2.69 -2.29 7.19
N VAL A 88 2.43 -3.10 8.21
CA VAL A 88 1.09 -3.25 8.80
C VAL A 88 0.98 -2.24 9.93
N GLU A 89 0.21 -1.17 9.70
CA GLU A 89 0.05 -0.07 10.66
C GLU A 89 -0.99 -0.39 11.73
N ASP A 90 -1.99 -1.18 11.37
CA ASP A 90 -3.12 -1.49 12.25
C ASP A 90 -3.74 -2.85 11.91
N VAL A 91 -4.47 -3.41 12.88
CA VAL A 91 -5.27 -4.62 12.73
C VAL A 91 -6.68 -4.34 13.23
N ARG A 92 -7.64 -4.38 12.30
CA ARG A 92 -9.03 -4.02 12.56
C ARG A 92 -9.88 -5.22 12.89
N PHE A 93 -10.75 -5.12 13.89
CA PHE A 93 -11.73 -6.17 14.17
C PHE A 93 -12.94 -6.05 13.25
N PRO A 94 -13.53 -7.19 12.82
CA PRO A 94 -14.78 -7.18 12.08
C PRO A 94 -15.86 -6.41 12.85
N GLY A 95 -16.42 -5.36 12.23
CA GLY A 95 -17.48 -4.53 12.83
C GLY A 95 -17.02 -3.25 13.51
N ASP A 96 -15.70 -3.00 13.63
CA ASP A 96 -15.20 -1.68 14.02
C ASP A 96 -15.66 -0.63 12.99
N LYS A 97 -16.12 0.54 13.44
CA LYS A 97 -16.48 1.66 12.55
C LYS A 97 -15.26 2.56 12.29
N SER A 98 -15.15 3.06 11.06
CA SER A 98 -14.04 3.93 10.62
C SER A 98 -14.22 5.33 11.21
#